data_AF-A0AAD9IMW2-F1
#
_entry.id   AF-A0AAD9IMW2-F1
#
_cell.length_a   1.000
_cell.length_b   1.000
_cell.length_c   1.000
_cell.angle_alpha   90.00
_cell.angle_beta   90.00
_cell.angle_gamma   90.00
#
_symmetry.space_group_name_H-M   'P 1'
#
loop_
_entity.id
_entity.type
_entity.pdbx_description
1 polymer ?
#
loop_
_entity_poly.entity_id
_entity_poly.type
_entity_poly.pdbx_seq_one_letter_code
_entity_poly.pdbx_strand_id
1 'polypeptide(L)'
;MMLSRAASRVRAAAAFRGLSSLPAEEVASSAVAESLSLSSSVPLLLRLRERPWAAWGSLPSDFLPSGEQPARIARAAPGLLVRPITDAAVAVAADATDYATRVLVDVYARDEKTGAYRLERQADDLLRLLHGAGLRTLHVPSLDGSGTAPLQKLNSVASASRGVRQSTNEVLMVAPTAFGFNAQAAQDNTFMQSTDASIDSAAGHEVTHAVLREFAGLHRELADVAGVRINLAQHSLAHATPDACFPNNWFSTHAAAEAGGRSALVLYPMKCPNRQAEAREDIKSALRALGLAREIDLATQERGGSDGRGGRVLEGTGSLVLDRVNGVAYVALSERADASLAEEWAQRLGYREVVTFVSTDGAGGAVYHTNVMMAVGTDVAVVCLESVDDERERARLRAALERHHAIVDISRAQMAGMCGNVLELEDGRGLPVLAMSSQAHNTFTEDQRRLMRRHVAALHHAPIDTLERIGGGSVRCTLGEIFRD
;
A
#
# COMPACT_ATOMS: atom_id res chain seq x y z
N MET A 1 52.35 31.32 49.42
CA MET A 1 52.27 30.39 48.27
C MET A 1 51.00 30.76 47.49
N MET A 2 51.17 31.35 46.29
CA MET A 2 50.21 31.60 45.18
C MET A 2 48.72 31.84 45.51
N LEU A 3 48.18 33.07 45.41
CA LEU A 3 47.74 33.85 44.23
C LEU A 3 46.20 33.87 44.06
N SER A 4 45.64 35.08 44.21
CA SER A 4 44.40 35.71 43.71
C SER A 4 43.25 34.91 43.07
N ARG A 5 42.01 35.40 43.27
CA ARG A 5 41.14 35.82 42.16
C ARG A 5 40.04 36.78 42.60
N ALA A 6 40.02 37.95 41.96
CA ALA A 6 38.96 38.94 41.96
C ALA A 6 38.10 38.82 40.67
N ALA A 7 36.93 39.43 40.75
CA ALA A 7 35.83 39.59 39.80
C ALA A 7 36.13 39.69 38.28
N SER A 8 35.20 39.22 37.44
CA SER A 8 34.31 40.05 36.60
C SER A 8 33.60 39.25 35.48
N ARG A 9 32.52 39.84 34.96
CA ARG A 9 31.57 39.37 33.92
C ARG A 9 32.23 38.80 32.65
N VAL A 10 31.56 37.86 32.00
CA VAL A 10 31.68 37.62 30.55
C VAL A 10 30.30 37.43 29.90
N ARG A 11 30.04 38.27 28.89
CA ARG A 11 29.03 38.12 27.82
C ARG A 11 29.75 37.49 26.61
N ALA A 12 28.98 36.85 25.72
CA ALA A 12 29.36 36.23 24.44
C ALA A 12 29.89 34.78 24.57
N ALA A 13 29.64 33.84 23.65
CA ALA A 13 29.31 34.00 22.23
C ALA A 13 28.47 32.82 21.71
N ALA A 14 27.73 33.08 20.63
CA ALA A 14 27.22 32.09 19.70
C ALA A 14 28.39 31.32 19.05
N ALA A 15 28.33 29.99 19.03
CA ALA A 15 29.19 29.16 18.18
C ALA A 15 28.60 27.75 18.06
N PHE A 16 27.86 27.51 16.98
CA PHE A 16 27.98 26.34 16.10
C PHE A 16 27.02 26.57 14.92
N ARG A 17 27.37 27.56 14.08
CA ARG A 17 26.86 27.71 12.72
C ARG A 17 28.04 27.45 11.78
N GLY A 18 27.84 26.56 10.82
CA GLY A 18 28.66 26.48 9.60
C GLY A 18 29.89 25.60 9.71
N LEU A 19 29.75 24.34 9.30
CA LEU A 19 30.82 23.66 8.58
C LEU A 19 30.28 23.36 7.18
N SER A 20 30.55 24.29 6.26
CA SER A 20 30.62 24.05 4.83
C SER A 20 31.95 24.65 4.39
N SER A 21 32.78 23.85 3.72
CA SER A 21 34.14 24.18 3.29
C SER A 21 34.20 24.93 1.96
N LEU A 22 33.07 25.45 1.47
CA LEU A 22 33.02 26.17 0.20
C LEU A 22 32.94 27.69 0.44
N PRO A 23 33.79 28.50 -0.20
CA PRO A 23 33.71 29.95 -0.11
C PRO A 23 32.40 30.46 -0.71
N ALA A 24 31.85 31.54 -0.13
CA ALA A 24 30.60 32.17 -0.59
C ALA A 24 30.67 32.70 -2.05
N GLU A 25 31.87 32.80 -2.62
CA GLU A 25 32.14 33.34 -3.95
C GLU A 25 31.74 32.41 -5.12
N GLU A 26 31.38 31.14 -4.88
CA GLU A 26 30.93 30.22 -5.96
C GLU A 26 29.39 30.19 -6.18
N VAL A 27 28.62 31.01 -5.46
CA VAL A 27 27.16 31.01 -5.54
C VAL A 27 26.67 31.98 -6.62
N ALA A 28 26.65 31.54 -7.87
CA ALA A 28 26.11 32.31 -9.00
C ALA A 28 24.70 31.83 -9.41
N SER A 29 23.90 32.73 -10.00
CA SER A 29 22.58 32.41 -10.58
C SER A 29 22.63 31.33 -11.68
N SER A 30 23.79 31.14 -12.31
CA SER A 30 24.05 30.09 -13.30
C SER A 30 23.92 28.66 -12.76
N ALA A 31 23.87 28.47 -11.43
CA ALA A 31 23.60 27.19 -10.79
C ALA A 31 22.12 26.79 -10.85
N VAL A 32 21.19 27.74 -11.06
CA VAL A 32 19.76 27.46 -11.19
C VAL A 32 19.46 26.96 -12.61
N ALA A 33 18.92 25.75 -12.71
CA ALA A 33 18.48 25.15 -13.96
C ALA A 33 17.07 25.63 -14.34
N GLU A 34 16.17 25.67 -13.36
CA GLU A 34 14.75 25.98 -13.54
C GLU A 34 14.21 26.61 -12.25
N SER A 35 13.34 27.60 -12.38
CA SER A 35 12.54 28.16 -11.28
C SER A 35 11.07 27.87 -11.53
N LEU A 36 10.35 27.41 -10.51
CA LEU A 36 8.95 27.04 -10.61
C LEU A 36 8.13 27.73 -9.54
N SER A 37 7.21 28.59 -9.97
CA SER A 37 6.18 29.18 -9.12
C SER A 37 4.97 28.26 -9.08
N LEU A 38 4.54 27.87 -7.88
CA LEU A 38 3.40 26.96 -7.68
C LEU A 38 2.14 27.70 -7.20
N SER A 39 2.30 28.58 -6.20
CA SER A 39 1.26 29.45 -5.66
C SER A 39 1.91 30.55 -4.82
N SER A 40 1.14 31.54 -4.38
CA SER A 40 1.63 32.61 -3.49
C SER A 40 1.99 32.11 -2.07
N SER A 41 1.49 30.94 -1.65
CA SER A 41 1.74 30.37 -0.32
C SER A 41 2.99 29.49 -0.27
N VAL A 42 3.50 29.04 -1.43
CA VAL A 42 4.66 28.14 -1.53
C VAL A 42 5.91 28.96 -1.88
N PRO A 43 7.06 28.70 -1.25
CA PRO A 43 8.33 29.29 -1.69
C PRO A 43 8.60 29.00 -3.18
N LEU A 44 9.20 29.96 -3.90
CA LEU A 44 9.62 29.72 -5.27
C LEU A 44 10.59 28.53 -5.30
N LEU A 45 10.23 27.47 -6.03
CA LEU A 45 11.05 26.26 -6.09
C LEU A 45 12.17 26.45 -7.10
N LEU A 46 13.41 26.20 -6.69
CA LEU A 46 14.60 26.33 -7.52
C LEU A 46 15.23 24.95 -7.70
N ARG A 47 15.25 24.50 -8.96
CA ARG A 47 15.99 23.31 -9.36
C ARG A 47 17.40 23.72 -9.71
N LEU A 48 18.39 23.11 -9.05
CA LEU A 48 19.79 23.35 -9.38
C LEU A 48 20.26 22.42 -10.50
N ARG A 49 21.29 22.85 -11.23
CA ARG A 49 22.06 21.99 -12.17
C ARG A 49 22.90 20.95 -11.42
N GLU A 50 23.46 21.35 -10.29
CA GLU A 50 24.23 20.51 -9.38
C GLU A 50 23.93 20.90 -7.93
N ARG A 51 23.91 19.93 -7.01
CA ARG A 51 23.77 20.23 -5.58
C ARG A 51 25.15 20.16 -4.91
N PRO A 52 25.70 21.26 -4.40
CA PRO A 52 26.85 21.20 -3.52
C PRO A 52 26.47 20.44 -2.24
N TRP A 53 27.41 19.69 -1.67
CA TRP A 53 27.17 18.75 -0.57
C TRP A 53 26.64 19.37 0.74
N ALA A 54 26.39 20.68 0.81
CA ALA A 54 25.88 21.38 1.98
C ALA A 54 24.88 22.51 1.65
N ALA A 55 24.03 22.85 2.62
CA ALA A 55 23.21 24.05 2.59
C ALA A 55 24.03 25.28 2.99
N TRP A 56 23.93 26.35 2.22
CA TRP A 56 24.58 27.62 2.55
C TRP A 56 23.75 28.38 3.57
N GLY A 57 24.41 29.09 4.51
CA GLY A 57 23.71 29.88 5.53
C GLY A 57 23.01 31.13 4.98
N SER A 58 23.50 31.66 3.85
CA SER A 58 22.89 32.76 3.11
C SER A 58 23.19 32.68 1.62
N LEU A 59 22.29 33.20 0.80
CA LEU A 59 22.43 33.39 -0.64
C LEU A 59 22.35 34.88 -0.97
N PRO A 60 23.08 35.37 -1.99
CA PRO A 60 23.06 36.77 -2.38
C PRO A 60 21.71 37.16 -3.01
N SER A 61 21.45 38.47 -3.09
CA SER A 61 20.17 39.02 -3.58
C SER A 61 19.93 38.83 -5.08
N ASP A 62 21.00 38.60 -5.85
CA ASP A 62 21.03 38.37 -7.30
C ASP A 62 21.06 36.88 -7.68
N PHE A 63 20.83 35.99 -6.71
CA PHE A 63 20.86 34.53 -6.94
C PHE A 63 19.80 34.03 -7.94
N LEU A 64 18.68 34.75 -8.07
CA LEU A 64 17.59 34.36 -8.96
C LEU A 64 17.81 34.87 -10.40
N PRO A 65 17.62 34.02 -11.42
CA PRO A 65 17.81 34.42 -12.81
C PRO A 65 16.70 35.34 -13.36
N SER A 66 15.52 35.42 -12.73
CA SER A 66 14.30 36.02 -13.32
C SER A 66 13.98 37.48 -12.90
N GLY A 67 14.81 38.14 -12.10
CA GLY A 67 14.54 39.51 -11.62
C GLY A 67 13.40 39.62 -10.58
N GLU A 68 12.64 38.55 -10.34
CA GLU A 68 11.70 38.43 -9.23
C GLU A 68 12.42 38.32 -7.88
N GLN A 69 11.80 38.87 -6.82
CA GLN A 69 12.35 38.86 -5.46
C GLN A 69 11.33 38.31 -4.45
N PRO A 70 11.00 37.01 -4.51
CA PRO A 70 10.04 36.38 -3.61
C PRO A 70 10.47 36.48 -2.14
N ALA A 71 9.49 36.43 -1.23
CA ALA A 71 9.77 36.43 0.20
C ALA A 71 10.49 35.15 0.67
N ARG A 72 10.27 34.02 -0.02
CA ARG A 72 10.88 32.73 0.27
C ARG A 72 11.24 31.97 -1.00
N ILE A 73 12.32 31.19 -0.91
CA ILE A 73 12.76 30.25 -1.95
C ILE A 73 13.04 28.87 -1.33
N ALA A 74 12.85 27.80 -2.09
CA ALA A 74 13.23 26.45 -1.67
C ALA A 74 14.06 25.77 -2.76
N ARG A 75 15.21 25.21 -2.37
CA ARG A 75 16.24 24.71 -3.28
C ARG A 75 16.28 23.19 -3.27
N ALA A 76 16.15 22.56 -4.45
CA ALA A 76 16.17 21.10 -4.62
C ALA A 76 17.35 20.63 -5.48
N ALA A 77 17.75 19.37 -5.29
CA ALA A 77 18.72 18.69 -6.15
C ALA A 77 18.18 18.48 -7.58
N PRO A 78 19.04 18.19 -8.57
CA PRO A 78 18.59 17.77 -9.90
C PRO A 78 17.72 16.52 -9.84
N GLY A 79 16.71 16.42 -10.71
CA GLY A 79 15.81 15.26 -10.80
C GLY A 79 14.38 15.51 -10.30
N LEU A 80 14.10 16.72 -9.77
CA LEU A 80 12.76 17.09 -9.34
C LEU A 80 11.79 17.20 -10.54
N LEU A 81 10.76 16.33 -10.56
CA LEU A 81 9.63 16.42 -11.48
C LEU A 81 8.39 16.86 -10.70
N VAL A 82 8.26 18.17 -10.51
CA VAL A 82 7.08 18.82 -9.93
C VAL A 82 6.48 19.75 -10.98
N ARG A 83 5.17 19.68 -11.21
CA ARG A 83 4.47 20.51 -12.19
C ARG A 83 3.16 21.04 -11.61
N PRO A 84 2.88 22.35 -11.64
CA PRO A 84 1.60 22.87 -11.23
C PRO A 84 0.52 22.34 -12.18
N ILE A 85 -0.61 21.92 -11.60
CA ILE A 85 -1.82 21.58 -12.35
C ILE A 85 -2.84 22.70 -12.17
N THR A 86 -3.03 23.16 -10.92
CA THR A 86 -3.85 24.31 -10.54
C THR A 86 -3.20 25.03 -9.36
N ASP A 87 -3.73 26.19 -8.96
CA ASP A 87 -3.27 26.93 -7.77
C ASP A 87 -3.42 26.14 -6.45
N ALA A 88 -4.21 25.05 -6.47
CA ALA A 88 -4.45 24.17 -5.33
C ALA A 88 -3.88 22.75 -5.51
N ALA A 89 -3.30 22.42 -6.68
CA ALA A 89 -2.85 21.06 -6.97
C ALA A 89 -1.57 21.01 -7.81
N VAL A 90 -0.69 20.09 -7.46
CA VAL A 90 0.62 19.94 -8.09
C VAL A 90 0.90 18.46 -8.40
N ALA A 91 1.31 18.17 -9.62
CA ALA A 91 1.87 16.88 -9.99
C ALA A 91 3.26 16.73 -9.38
N VAL A 92 3.53 15.61 -8.73
CA VAL A 92 4.83 15.24 -8.17
C VAL A 92 5.16 13.85 -8.66
N ALA A 93 6.40 13.59 -9.09
CA ALA A 93 6.80 12.23 -9.43
C ALA A 93 6.62 11.26 -8.25
N ALA A 94 6.10 10.06 -8.52
CA ALA A 94 5.75 9.07 -7.50
C ALA A 94 6.96 8.57 -6.70
N ASP A 95 8.15 8.57 -7.31
CA ASP A 95 9.42 8.26 -6.65
C ASP A 95 9.76 9.22 -5.49
N ALA A 96 9.21 10.44 -5.47
CA ALA A 96 9.42 11.39 -4.39
C ALA A 96 8.78 10.96 -3.06
N THR A 97 7.93 9.93 -3.06
CA THR A 97 7.32 9.36 -1.84
C THR A 97 8.19 8.36 -1.11
N ASP A 98 9.14 7.72 -1.79
CA ASP A 98 9.97 6.69 -1.17
C ASP A 98 10.96 7.36 -0.21
N TYR A 99 11.02 6.87 1.03
CA TYR A 99 11.90 7.40 2.07
C TYR A 99 13.36 7.47 1.63
N ALA A 100 13.84 6.50 0.85
CA ALA A 100 15.20 6.45 0.33
C ALA A 100 15.47 7.50 -0.76
N THR A 101 14.43 7.96 -1.46
CA THR A 101 14.50 8.92 -2.57
C THR A 101 13.75 10.22 -2.28
N ARG A 102 13.40 10.47 -1.02
CA ARG A 102 12.73 11.70 -0.58
C ARG A 102 13.48 12.91 -1.09
N VAL A 103 12.72 13.82 -1.69
CA VAL A 103 13.32 15.06 -2.17
C VAL A 103 13.42 16.04 -1.02
N LEU A 104 14.67 16.28 -0.61
CA LEU A 104 14.99 17.24 0.43
C LEU A 104 15.24 18.62 -0.19
N VAL A 105 14.65 19.64 0.42
CA VAL A 105 14.78 21.04 0.01
C VAL A 105 15.35 21.90 1.13
N ASP A 106 16.21 22.84 0.76
CA ASP A 106 16.71 23.86 1.68
C ASP A 106 15.85 25.13 1.51
N VAL A 107 15.16 25.58 2.57
CA VAL A 107 14.22 26.71 2.54
C VAL A 107 14.91 27.96 3.07
N TYR A 108 14.80 29.05 2.32
CA TYR A 108 15.38 30.35 2.65
C TYR A 108 14.31 31.44 2.68
N ALA A 109 14.51 32.43 3.56
CA ALA A 109 13.68 33.63 3.66
C ALA A 109 14.51 34.87 3.28
N ARG A 110 13.89 35.80 2.54
CA ARG A 110 14.52 37.06 2.15
C ARG A 110 14.66 37.98 3.36
N ASP A 111 15.85 38.50 3.60
CA ASP A 111 16.13 39.53 4.59
C ASP A 111 15.76 40.89 4.00
N GLU A 112 14.80 41.58 4.60
CA GLU A 112 14.31 42.87 4.10
C GLU A 112 15.36 43.99 4.13
N LYS A 113 16.37 43.89 5.00
CA LYS A 113 17.41 44.93 5.12
C LYS A 113 18.53 44.74 4.13
N THR A 114 18.92 43.49 3.86
CA THR A 114 20.07 43.19 3.00
C THR A 114 19.67 42.70 1.61
N GLY A 115 18.41 42.30 1.42
CA GLY A 115 17.92 41.66 0.20
C GLY A 115 18.42 40.22 0.00
N ALA A 116 19.32 39.73 0.86
CA ALA A 116 19.89 38.39 0.79
C ALA A 116 18.92 37.35 1.34
N TYR A 117 19.01 36.10 0.88
CA TYR A 117 18.18 35.02 1.40
C TYR A 117 18.92 34.27 2.50
N ARG A 118 18.34 34.16 3.69
CA ARG A 118 18.92 33.43 4.82
C ARG A 118 18.28 32.06 4.95
N LEU A 119 19.11 31.05 5.21
CA LEU A 119 18.63 29.68 5.44
C LEU A 119 17.73 29.66 6.68
N GLU A 120 16.49 29.20 6.47
CA GLU A 120 15.47 29.07 7.51
C GLU A 120 15.37 27.60 7.95
N ARG A 121 15.31 26.67 6.98
CA ARG A 121 15.24 25.23 7.23
C ARG A 121 16.16 24.49 6.27
N GLN A 122 16.96 23.59 6.82
CA GLN A 122 17.85 22.72 6.05
C GLN A 122 17.21 21.35 5.87
N ALA A 123 17.36 20.75 4.68
CA ALA A 123 16.92 19.39 4.39
C ALA A 123 15.45 19.12 4.79
N ASP A 124 14.57 20.06 4.48
CA ASP A 124 13.13 19.91 4.67
C ASP A 124 12.56 18.93 3.63
N ASP A 125 11.49 18.22 3.96
CA ASP A 125 10.82 17.29 3.05
C ASP A 125 9.91 18.07 2.09
N LEU A 126 10.06 17.84 0.78
CA LEU A 126 9.29 18.58 -0.22
C LEU A 126 7.78 18.32 -0.11
N LEU A 127 7.35 17.08 0.10
CA LEU A 127 5.93 16.77 0.21
C LEU A 127 5.34 17.46 1.44
N ARG A 128 6.06 17.44 2.56
CA ARG A 128 5.70 18.19 3.77
C ARG A 128 5.59 19.69 3.53
N LEU A 129 6.51 20.26 2.74
CA LEU A 129 6.46 21.68 2.35
C LEU A 129 5.20 21.99 1.54
N LEU A 130 4.87 21.15 0.55
CA LEU A 130 3.70 21.32 -0.32
C LEU A 130 2.38 21.18 0.46
N HIS A 131 2.26 20.14 1.29
CA HIS A 131 1.09 19.91 2.15
C HIS A 131 0.91 21.03 3.18
N GLY A 132 2.00 21.48 3.81
CA GLY A 132 1.97 22.59 4.76
C GLY A 132 1.51 23.92 4.16
N ALA A 133 1.62 24.07 2.83
CA ALA A 133 1.12 25.22 2.09
C ALA A 133 -0.31 25.04 1.55
N GLY A 134 -0.96 23.91 1.84
CA GLY A 134 -2.32 23.60 1.43
C GLY A 134 -2.46 23.05 0.00
N LEU A 135 -1.36 22.67 -0.66
CA LEU A 135 -1.41 22.08 -2.00
C LEU A 135 -1.72 20.59 -1.94
N ARG A 136 -2.67 20.15 -2.79
CA ARG A 136 -2.90 18.73 -3.06
C ARG A 136 -1.80 18.21 -3.99
N THR A 137 -0.99 17.27 -3.51
CA THR A 137 -0.03 16.58 -4.39
C THR A 137 -0.72 15.44 -5.13
N LEU A 138 -0.54 15.38 -6.44
CA LEU A 138 -1.00 14.30 -7.32
C LEU A 138 0.23 13.55 -7.79
N HIS A 139 0.36 12.28 -7.39
CA HIS A 139 1.58 11.54 -7.67
C HIS A 139 1.49 10.95 -9.06
N VAL A 140 2.46 11.28 -9.91
CA VAL A 140 2.49 10.89 -11.31
C VAL A 140 3.64 9.91 -11.52
N PRO A 141 3.41 8.80 -12.21
CA PRO A 141 4.47 7.89 -12.64
C PRO A 141 5.67 8.63 -13.26
N SER A 142 6.88 8.34 -12.79
CA SER A 142 8.10 8.77 -13.47
C SER A 142 8.20 8.02 -14.79
N LEU A 143 7.86 8.70 -15.89
CA LEU A 143 8.10 8.19 -17.24
C LEU A 143 9.53 8.57 -17.64
N ASP A 144 10.45 7.63 -17.50
CA ASP A 144 11.77 7.77 -18.10
C ASP A 144 11.57 7.92 -19.62
N GLY A 145 12.13 8.99 -20.21
CA GLY A 145 11.95 9.36 -21.62
C GLY A 145 12.42 8.32 -22.66
N SER A 146 12.78 7.10 -22.24
CA SER A 146 13.14 5.96 -23.10
C SER A 146 11.98 4.99 -23.37
N GLY A 147 10.85 5.11 -22.67
CA GLY A 147 9.74 4.18 -22.80
C GLY A 147 8.60 4.71 -23.65
N THR A 148 8.68 4.55 -24.98
CA THR A 148 7.47 4.47 -25.81
C THR A 148 6.78 3.12 -25.58
N ALA A 149 6.44 2.82 -24.31
CA ALA A 149 5.38 1.84 -24.08
C ALA A 149 4.15 2.47 -24.75
N PRO A 150 3.54 1.83 -25.76
CA PRO A 150 2.34 2.37 -26.36
C PRO A 150 1.36 2.67 -25.23
N LEU A 151 0.58 3.75 -25.37
CA LEU A 151 -0.61 4.02 -24.57
C LEU A 151 -1.61 2.85 -24.77
N GLN A 152 -1.24 1.64 -24.35
CA GLN A 152 -2.11 0.51 -24.16
C GLN A 152 -3.09 0.96 -23.08
N LYS A 153 -4.37 0.80 -23.40
CA LYS A 153 -5.52 1.29 -22.65
C LYS A 153 -5.28 1.12 -21.15
N LEU A 154 -4.95 2.23 -20.49
CA LEU A 154 -4.92 2.26 -19.03
C LEU A 154 -6.31 1.85 -18.55
N ASN A 155 -6.39 0.77 -17.78
CA ASN A 155 -7.62 0.34 -17.15
C ASN A 155 -8.15 1.43 -16.24
N SER A 156 -7.30 2.31 -15.69
CA SER A 156 -7.77 3.50 -14.95
C SER A 156 -8.70 4.39 -15.78
N VAL A 157 -8.47 4.55 -17.09
CA VAL A 157 -9.39 5.28 -17.98
C VAL A 157 -10.67 4.48 -18.23
N ALA A 158 -10.56 3.18 -18.44
CA ALA A 158 -11.72 2.30 -18.65
C ALA A 158 -12.61 2.22 -17.40
N SER A 159 -12.00 2.07 -16.23
CA SER A 159 -12.57 2.14 -14.88
C SER A 159 -13.36 3.42 -14.70
N ALA A 160 -12.72 4.59 -14.93
CA ALA A 160 -13.38 5.88 -14.84
C ALA A 160 -14.61 6.00 -15.78
N SER A 161 -14.51 5.46 -16.99
CA SER A 161 -15.63 5.47 -17.95
C SER A 161 -16.80 4.55 -17.57
N ARG A 162 -16.52 3.42 -16.93
CA ARG A 162 -17.51 2.42 -16.52
C ARG A 162 -18.08 2.69 -15.13
N GLY A 163 -17.43 3.55 -14.35
CA GLY A 163 -17.74 3.78 -12.94
C GLY A 163 -17.38 2.59 -12.03
N VAL A 164 -16.60 1.63 -12.52
CA VAL A 164 -16.17 0.44 -11.77
C VAL A 164 -14.82 0.71 -11.16
N ARG A 165 -14.70 0.63 -9.83
CA ARG A 165 -13.42 0.80 -9.13
C ARG A 165 -12.75 -0.54 -8.89
N GLN A 166 -11.44 -0.59 -9.07
CA GLN A 166 -10.65 -1.77 -8.72
C GLN A 166 -10.45 -1.89 -7.20
N SER A 167 -10.28 -0.75 -6.55
CA SER A 167 -9.89 -0.63 -5.15
C SER A 167 -10.80 0.37 -4.42
N THR A 168 -10.69 0.42 -3.10
CA THR A 168 -11.48 1.29 -2.23
C THR A 168 -10.60 1.99 -1.20
N ASN A 169 -11.06 3.13 -0.71
CA ASN A 169 -10.46 3.82 0.43
C ASN A 169 -10.98 3.31 1.77
N GLU A 170 -11.88 2.33 1.80
CA GLU A 170 -12.52 1.86 3.04
C GLU A 170 -12.34 0.36 3.26
N VAL A 171 -11.91 -0.02 4.47
CA VAL A 171 -11.66 -1.42 4.84
C VAL A 171 -12.21 -1.73 6.23
N LEU A 172 -12.49 -3.02 6.46
CA LEU A 172 -12.66 -3.61 7.78
C LEU A 172 -11.35 -4.27 8.20
N MET A 173 -10.92 -3.99 9.43
CA MET A 173 -9.84 -4.71 10.10
C MET A 173 -10.34 -5.28 11.42
N VAL A 174 -9.76 -6.40 11.87
CA VAL A 174 -10.07 -7.02 13.15
C VAL A 174 -8.82 -7.09 13.99
N ALA A 175 -8.80 -6.39 15.12
CA ALA A 175 -7.66 -6.35 16.03
C ALA A 175 -7.33 -7.75 16.57
N PRO A 176 -6.05 -8.18 16.51
CA PRO A 176 -5.61 -9.51 16.91
C PRO A 176 -5.46 -9.65 18.44
N THR A 177 -6.51 -9.35 19.21
CA THR A 177 -6.50 -9.31 20.68
C THR A 177 -6.53 -10.68 21.37
N ALA A 178 -6.61 -11.78 20.62
CA ALA A 178 -6.56 -13.16 21.09
C ALA A 178 -5.88 -14.08 20.05
N PHE A 179 -4.69 -13.66 19.59
CA PHE A 179 -3.99 -14.28 18.46
C PHE A 179 -3.05 -15.40 18.89
N GLY A 180 -2.89 -16.41 18.03
CA GLY A 180 -1.88 -17.44 18.19
C GLY A 180 -1.95 -18.49 17.09
N PHE A 181 -1.14 -19.54 17.21
CA PHE A 181 -1.08 -20.58 16.19
C PHE A 181 -2.41 -21.33 16.05
N ASN A 182 -2.93 -21.42 14.82
CA ASN A 182 -4.17 -22.14 14.51
C ASN A 182 -3.89 -23.55 13.99
N ALA A 183 -3.96 -24.55 14.87
CA ALA A 183 -3.72 -25.94 14.51
C ALA A 183 -4.72 -26.51 13.48
N GLN A 184 -5.94 -25.96 13.36
CA GLN A 184 -6.90 -26.42 12.33
C GLN A 184 -6.51 -25.90 10.94
N ALA A 185 -6.14 -24.62 10.85
CA ALA A 185 -5.76 -23.98 9.58
C ALA A 185 -4.34 -24.36 9.13
N ALA A 186 -3.44 -24.68 10.05
CA ALA A 186 -2.07 -25.08 9.73
C ALA A 186 -1.97 -26.44 9.01
N GLN A 187 -3.06 -27.22 8.92
CA GLN A 187 -3.07 -28.50 8.22
C GLN A 187 -2.84 -28.36 6.71
N ASP A 188 -3.28 -27.24 6.13
CA ASP A 188 -3.16 -26.94 4.70
C ASP A 188 -2.54 -25.56 4.42
N ASN A 189 -2.19 -24.78 5.44
CA ASN A 189 -1.44 -23.53 5.30
C ASN A 189 0.05 -23.74 5.65
N THR A 190 0.87 -23.99 4.62
CA THR A 190 2.32 -24.21 4.77
C THR A 190 3.12 -22.95 5.14
N PHE A 191 2.47 -21.79 5.20
CA PHE A 191 3.09 -20.51 5.60
C PHE A 191 2.99 -20.25 7.11
N MET A 192 2.20 -21.05 7.85
CA MET A 192 2.14 -20.97 9.31
C MET A 192 3.31 -21.72 9.95
N GLN A 193 4.02 -21.07 10.86
CA GLN A 193 5.05 -21.73 11.69
C GLN A 193 4.50 -22.02 13.09
N SER A 194 4.64 -23.27 13.52
CA SER A 194 4.19 -23.72 14.83
C SER A 194 4.89 -23.00 15.98
N THR A 195 4.15 -22.75 17.05
CA THR A 195 4.69 -22.31 18.34
C THR A 195 4.30 -23.32 19.42
N ASP A 196 5.23 -23.73 20.26
CA ASP A 196 4.95 -24.66 21.38
C ASP A 196 4.10 -24.02 22.50
N ALA A 197 3.86 -22.70 22.43
CA ALA A 197 3.10 -21.95 23.42
C ALA A 197 1.59 -22.02 23.15
N SER A 198 0.80 -22.35 24.19
CA SER A 198 -0.66 -22.17 24.15
C SER A 198 -1.01 -20.68 24.19
N ILE A 199 -2.13 -20.28 23.58
CA ILE A 199 -2.57 -18.88 23.50
C ILE A 199 -2.74 -18.24 24.89
N ASP A 200 -3.25 -18.98 25.86
CA ASP A 200 -3.50 -18.54 27.24
C ASP A 200 -2.25 -18.64 28.17
N SER A 201 -1.11 -19.06 27.63
CA SER A 201 0.16 -19.06 28.37
C SER A 201 0.81 -17.68 28.35
N ALA A 202 1.75 -17.43 29.28
CA ALA A 202 2.56 -16.20 29.27
C ALA A 202 3.27 -15.98 27.91
N ALA A 203 3.80 -17.04 27.30
CA ALA A 203 4.42 -16.98 25.98
C ALA A 203 3.40 -16.69 24.86
N GLY A 204 2.18 -17.21 24.96
CA GLY A 204 1.07 -16.89 24.04
C GLY A 204 0.65 -15.42 24.14
N HIS A 205 0.61 -14.87 25.35
CA HIS A 205 0.36 -13.44 25.57
C HIS A 205 1.47 -12.56 24.99
N GLU A 206 2.74 -12.94 25.11
CA GLU A 206 3.85 -12.22 24.47
C GLU A 206 3.73 -12.17 22.95
N VAL A 207 3.34 -13.29 22.32
CA VAL A 207 3.02 -13.36 20.89
C VAL A 207 1.87 -12.42 20.55
N THR A 208 0.77 -12.48 21.29
CA THR A 208 -0.40 -11.60 21.08
C THR A 208 0.00 -10.13 21.17
N HIS A 209 0.81 -9.75 22.17
CA HIS A 209 1.30 -8.38 22.34
C HIS A 209 2.22 -7.94 21.20
N ALA A 210 3.10 -8.81 20.70
CA ALA A 210 3.94 -8.51 19.55
C ALA A 210 3.08 -8.23 18.30
N VAL A 211 2.14 -9.13 18.00
CA VAL A 211 1.23 -9.02 16.85
C VAL A 211 0.32 -7.80 16.96
N LEU A 212 -0.18 -7.46 18.15
CA LEU A 212 -0.95 -6.24 18.36
C LEU A 212 -0.14 -4.97 18.09
N ARG A 213 1.15 -4.94 18.45
CA ARG A 213 2.02 -3.78 18.15
C ARG A 213 2.27 -3.64 16.65
N GLU A 214 2.53 -4.76 15.97
CA GLU A 214 2.68 -4.83 14.51
C GLU A 214 1.42 -4.35 13.80
N PHE A 215 0.26 -4.91 14.17
CA PHE A 215 -1.06 -4.54 13.65
C PHE A 215 -1.37 -3.05 13.89
N ALA A 216 -1.07 -2.52 15.08
CA ALA A 216 -1.24 -1.10 15.35
C ALA A 216 -0.31 -0.22 14.49
N GLY A 217 0.89 -0.72 14.14
CA GLY A 217 1.78 -0.09 13.17
C GLY A 217 1.17 -0.04 11.78
N LEU A 218 0.67 -1.18 11.28
CA LEU A 218 -0.04 -1.26 10.00
C LEU A 218 -1.27 -0.34 9.96
N HIS A 219 -2.08 -0.35 11.02
CA HIS A 219 -3.24 0.53 11.14
C HIS A 219 -2.84 2.00 11.01
N ARG A 220 -1.80 2.47 11.71
CA ARG A 220 -1.33 3.86 11.62
C ARG A 220 -0.81 4.20 10.22
N GLU A 221 -0.05 3.30 9.60
CA GLU A 221 0.43 3.51 8.23
C GLU A 221 -0.74 3.70 7.25
N LEU A 222 -1.76 2.83 7.33
CA LEU A 222 -2.91 2.90 6.45
C LEU A 222 -3.84 4.10 6.77
N ALA A 223 -4.20 4.32 8.03
CA ALA A 223 -5.12 5.38 8.42
C ALA A 223 -4.47 6.77 8.39
N ASP A 224 -3.32 6.93 9.05
CA ASP A 224 -2.76 8.25 9.32
C ASP A 224 -1.86 8.74 8.17
N VAL A 225 -1.19 7.81 7.46
CA VAL A 225 -0.26 8.16 6.37
C VAL A 225 -0.95 8.03 5.00
N ALA A 226 -1.56 6.88 4.70
CA ALA A 226 -2.24 6.67 3.43
C ALA A 226 -3.64 7.33 3.39
N GLY A 227 -4.28 7.57 4.54
CA GLY A 227 -5.62 8.15 4.60
C GLY A 227 -6.73 7.16 4.26
N VAL A 228 -6.52 5.86 4.49
CA VAL A 228 -7.51 4.79 4.34
C VAL A 228 -8.48 4.84 5.53
N ARG A 229 -9.79 4.78 5.25
CA ARG A 229 -10.84 4.69 6.26
C ARG A 229 -10.91 3.25 6.81
N ILE A 230 -10.62 3.08 8.09
CA ILE A 230 -10.60 1.78 8.75
C ILE A 230 -11.80 1.65 9.69
N ASN A 231 -12.65 0.67 9.42
CA ASN A 231 -13.64 0.16 10.37
C ASN A 231 -12.93 -0.90 11.22
N LEU A 232 -12.81 -0.68 12.53
CA LEU A 232 -12.07 -1.58 13.41
C LEU A 232 -13.02 -2.39 14.28
N ALA A 233 -12.94 -3.72 14.16
CA ALA A 233 -13.51 -4.66 15.11
C ALA A 233 -12.41 -5.29 15.97
N GLN A 234 -12.78 -6.02 17.02
CA GLN A 234 -11.84 -6.73 17.90
C GLN A 234 -12.40 -8.11 18.23
N HIS A 235 -11.54 -9.08 18.53
CA HIS A 235 -11.95 -10.42 18.93
C HIS A 235 -11.35 -10.80 20.31
N SER A 236 -11.89 -11.77 21.02
CA SER A 236 -11.38 -12.18 22.34
C SER A 236 -11.17 -13.68 22.37
N LEU A 237 -10.49 -14.16 23.41
CA LEU A 237 -10.26 -15.60 23.64
C LEU A 237 -11.57 -16.38 23.66
N ALA A 238 -12.66 -15.77 24.13
CA ALA A 238 -13.98 -16.40 24.20
C ALA A 238 -14.57 -16.74 22.82
N HIS A 239 -14.09 -16.11 21.74
CA HIS A 239 -14.51 -16.46 20.38
C HIS A 239 -13.82 -17.73 19.84
N ALA A 240 -12.67 -18.12 20.41
CA ALA A 240 -11.86 -19.25 19.94
C ALA A 240 -11.48 -19.19 18.43
N THR A 241 -11.24 -17.97 17.93
CA THR A 241 -10.97 -17.69 16.51
C THR A 241 -9.62 -16.96 16.34
N PRO A 242 -8.48 -17.67 16.43
CA PRO A 242 -7.15 -17.04 16.43
C PRO A 242 -6.79 -16.30 15.14
N ASP A 243 -7.41 -16.69 14.00
CA ASP A 243 -7.21 -16.09 12.68
C ASP A 243 -8.23 -14.99 12.35
N ALA A 244 -9.05 -14.54 13.31
CA ALA A 244 -10.09 -13.54 13.08
C ALA A 244 -9.55 -12.20 12.54
N CYS A 245 -8.25 -11.94 12.68
CA CYS A 245 -7.57 -10.81 12.07
C CYS A 245 -7.50 -10.85 10.53
N PHE A 246 -7.98 -11.92 9.89
CA PHE A 246 -8.06 -12.09 8.43
C PHE A 246 -9.51 -12.06 7.92
N PRO A 247 -10.20 -10.90 7.98
CA PRO A 247 -11.63 -10.82 7.73
C PRO A 247 -11.98 -10.97 6.24
N ASN A 248 -11.01 -10.82 5.34
CA ASN A 248 -11.18 -10.89 3.89
C ASN A 248 -11.62 -12.29 3.39
N ASN A 249 -11.50 -13.31 4.24
CA ASN A 249 -11.80 -14.68 3.84
C ASN A 249 -13.28 -15.05 3.92
N TRP A 250 -14.08 -14.37 4.74
CA TRP A 250 -15.47 -14.80 4.98
C TRP A 250 -16.51 -13.82 4.42
N PHE A 251 -16.12 -12.62 3.99
CA PHE A 251 -17.02 -11.69 3.27
C PHE A 251 -16.32 -10.88 2.18
N SER A 252 -17.13 -10.30 1.30
CA SER A 252 -16.74 -9.21 0.40
C SER A 252 -17.94 -8.31 0.13
N THR A 253 -17.66 -7.10 -0.33
CA THR A 253 -18.67 -6.15 -0.78
C THR A 253 -18.38 -5.73 -2.22
N HIS A 254 -19.44 -5.41 -2.96
CA HIS A 254 -19.37 -5.07 -4.38
C HIS A 254 -20.32 -3.91 -4.69
N ALA A 255 -19.83 -2.90 -5.40
CA ALA A 255 -20.64 -1.78 -5.84
C ALA A 255 -21.53 -2.17 -7.02
N ALA A 256 -22.62 -1.43 -7.26
CA ALA A 256 -23.57 -1.70 -8.32
C ALA A 256 -22.95 -1.71 -9.71
N ALA A 257 -21.98 -0.81 -9.98
CA ALA A 257 -21.30 -0.73 -11.27
C ALA A 257 -20.52 -2.03 -11.60
N GLU A 258 -20.00 -2.71 -10.57
CA GLU A 258 -19.28 -3.98 -10.68
C GLU A 258 -20.25 -5.18 -10.72
N ALA A 259 -21.24 -5.18 -9.82
CA ALA A 259 -22.08 -6.33 -9.51
C ALA A 259 -23.38 -6.40 -10.34
N GLY A 260 -23.30 -6.19 -11.66
CA GLY A 260 -24.45 -6.36 -12.55
C GLY A 260 -25.61 -5.38 -12.27
N GLY A 261 -25.30 -4.17 -11.79
CA GLY A 261 -26.27 -3.09 -11.55
C GLY A 261 -26.87 -3.06 -10.14
N ARG A 262 -26.49 -3.98 -9.25
CA ARG A 262 -26.98 -4.01 -7.85
C ARG A 262 -25.84 -4.36 -6.90
N SER A 263 -25.53 -3.45 -5.98
CA SER A 263 -24.55 -3.69 -4.92
C SER A 263 -24.87 -4.93 -4.11
N ALA A 264 -23.83 -5.58 -3.59
CA ALA A 264 -23.96 -6.86 -2.89
C ALA A 264 -22.98 -7.01 -1.73
N LEU A 265 -23.48 -7.54 -0.61
CA LEU A 265 -22.68 -8.22 0.41
C LEU A 265 -22.64 -9.71 0.05
N VAL A 266 -21.45 -10.32 0.03
CA VAL A 266 -21.30 -11.77 -0.14
C VAL A 266 -20.72 -12.36 1.13
N LEU A 267 -21.32 -13.44 1.62
CA LEU A 267 -20.79 -14.24 2.73
C LEU A 267 -20.29 -15.58 2.18
N TYR A 268 -19.14 -16.03 2.65
CA TYR A 268 -18.41 -17.14 2.04
C TYR A 268 -18.31 -18.37 2.96
N PRO A 269 -18.32 -19.58 2.39
CA PRO A 269 -18.09 -20.82 3.13
C PRO A 269 -16.61 -21.01 3.45
N MET A 270 -16.32 -21.33 4.70
CA MET A 270 -14.95 -21.51 5.22
C MET A 270 -14.69 -22.98 5.53
N LYS A 271 -13.46 -23.45 5.32
CA LYS A 271 -13.14 -24.87 5.52
C LYS A 271 -13.17 -25.27 7.01
N CYS A 272 -12.48 -24.49 7.85
CA CYS A 272 -12.26 -24.84 9.26
C CYS A 272 -13.39 -24.30 10.15
N PRO A 273 -13.96 -25.09 11.08
CA PRO A 273 -15.02 -24.62 11.98
C PRO A 273 -14.66 -23.37 12.80
N ASN A 274 -13.42 -23.23 13.25
CA ASN A 274 -12.99 -22.02 13.97
C ASN A 274 -12.90 -20.79 13.05
N ARG A 275 -12.58 -20.97 11.76
CA ARG A 275 -12.65 -19.93 10.74
C ARG A 275 -14.10 -19.55 10.41
N GLN A 276 -15.02 -20.51 10.38
CA GLN A 276 -16.46 -20.25 10.19
C GLN A 276 -17.03 -19.35 11.31
N ALA A 277 -16.57 -19.56 12.55
CA ALA A 277 -16.98 -18.79 13.72
C ALA A 277 -16.51 -17.31 13.69
N GLU A 278 -15.59 -16.95 12.79
CA GLU A 278 -15.12 -15.55 12.63
C GLU A 278 -16.19 -14.64 12.04
N ALA A 279 -17.12 -15.21 11.25
CA ALA A 279 -18.24 -14.53 10.65
C ALA A 279 -19.32 -14.22 11.71
N ARG A 280 -18.98 -13.34 12.66
CA ARG A 280 -19.79 -12.99 13.82
C ARG A 280 -20.98 -12.11 13.46
N GLU A 281 -22.10 -12.29 14.17
CA GLU A 281 -23.33 -11.55 13.91
C GLU A 281 -23.23 -10.04 14.19
N ASP A 282 -22.38 -9.60 15.11
CA ASP A 282 -22.16 -8.17 15.36
C ASP A 282 -21.47 -7.50 14.16
N ILE A 283 -20.46 -8.15 13.57
CA ILE A 283 -19.78 -7.66 12.37
C ILE A 283 -20.72 -7.74 11.15
N LYS A 284 -21.43 -8.86 10.96
CA LYS A 284 -22.43 -9.00 9.89
C LYS A 284 -23.52 -7.94 9.98
N SER A 285 -23.98 -7.61 11.18
CA SER A 285 -24.98 -6.56 11.38
C SER A 285 -24.44 -5.18 10.96
N ALA A 286 -23.19 -4.87 11.28
CA ALA A 286 -22.54 -3.66 10.80
C ALA A 286 -22.39 -3.62 9.27
N LEU A 287 -22.03 -4.75 8.65
CA LEU A 287 -21.95 -4.88 7.18
C LEU A 287 -23.33 -4.73 6.51
N ARG A 288 -24.39 -5.31 7.09
CA ARG A 288 -25.76 -5.16 6.60
C ARG A 288 -26.25 -3.72 6.70
N ALA A 289 -25.81 -3.00 7.73
CA ALA A 289 -26.12 -1.57 7.91
C ALA A 289 -25.48 -0.67 6.84
N LEU A 290 -24.58 -1.19 5.99
CA LEU A 290 -24.09 -0.47 4.80
C LEU A 290 -25.19 -0.23 3.76
N GLY A 291 -26.30 -0.97 3.81
CA GLY A 291 -27.45 -0.77 2.92
C GLY A 291 -27.26 -1.28 1.49
N LEU A 292 -26.37 -2.27 1.28
CA LEU A 292 -26.13 -2.89 -0.02
C LEU A 292 -27.40 -3.60 -0.53
N ALA A 293 -27.66 -3.53 -1.84
CA ALA A 293 -28.94 -3.92 -2.42
C ALA A 293 -29.25 -5.43 -2.39
N ARG A 294 -28.26 -6.27 -2.09
CA ARG A 294 -28.37 -7.74 -2.02
C ARG A 294 -27.43 -8.30 -0.94
N GLU A 295 -27.88 -9.38 -0.30
CA GLU A 295 -27.01 -10.29 0.46
C GLU A 295 -26.98 -11.63 -0.29
N ILE A 296 -25.79 -12.11 -0.62
CA ILE A 296 -25.55 -13.40 -1.25
C ILE A 296 -24.85 -14.28 -0.22
N ASP A 297 -25.63 -15.14 0.43
CA ASP A 297 -25.10 -16.06 1.43
C ASP A 297 -24.67 -17.38 0.79
N LEU A 298 -23.36 -17.55 0.60
CA LEU A 298 -22.73 -18.80 0.18
C LEU A 298 -22.17 -19.60 1.37
N ALA A 299 -22.19 -19.07 2.60
CA ALA A 299 -21.63 -19.74 3.77
C ALA A 299 -22.30 -21.09 4.03
N THR A 300 -23.58 -21.23 3.66
CA THR A 300 -24.33 -22.49 3.75
C THR A 300 -23.73 -23.66 2.94
N GLN A 301 -22.89 -23.38 1.94
CA GLN A 301 -22.32 -24.40 1.05
C GLN A 301 -21.28 -25.30 1.73
N GLU A 302 -20.70 -24.87 2.86
CA GLU A 302 -19.73 -25.65 3.64
C GLU A 302 -20.34 -26.91 4.27
N ARG A 303 -21.67 -26.99 4.40
CA ARG A 303 -22.38 -28.10 5.05
C ARG A 303 -22.70 -29.28 4.11
N GLY A 304 -22.47 -29.12 2.80
CA GLY A 304 -22.83 -30.12 1.79
C GLY A 304 -24.33 -30.20 1.49
N GLY A 305 -24.67 -30.83 0.36
CA GLY A 305 -26.05 -31.08 -0.04
C GLY A 305 -26.59 -32.39 0.52
N SER A 306 -27.91 -32.62 0.42
CA SER A 306 -28.52 -33.92 0.70
C SER A 306 -28.18 -35.00 -0.34
N ASP A 307 -27.38 -34.65 -1.35
CA ASP A 307 -26.94 -35.48 -2.48
C ASP A 307 -25.67 -36.31 -2.18
N GLY A 308 -25.14 -36.23 -0.96
CA GLY A 308 -23.97 -36.99 -0.51
C GLY A 308 -22.63 -36.43 -1.00
N ARG A 309 -22.61 -35.25 -1.65
CA ARG A 309 -21.37 -34.52 -1.94
C ARG A 309 -20.92 -33.79 -0.66
N GLY A 310 -19.60 -33.75 -0.43
CA GLY A 310 -19.01 -32.93 0.63
C GLY A 310 -19.31 -31.44 0.44
N GLY A 311 -19.13 -30.65 1.51
CA GLY A 311 -19.27 -29.19 1.45
C GLY A 311 -18.32 -28.56 0.43
N ARG A 312 -18.78 -27.49 -0.24
CA ARG A 312 -17.97 -26.68 -1.17
C ARG A 312 -17.44 -25.47 -0.41
N VAL A 313 -16.15 -25.16 -0.59
CA VAL A 313 -15.46 -24.06 0.12
C VAL A 313 -15.00 -23.01 -0.88
N LEU A 314 -15.05 -21.74 -0.49
CA LEU A 314 -14.54 -20.62 -1.27
C LEU A 314 -14.23 -19.49 -0.30
N GLU A 315 -13.00 -19.43 0.24
CA GLU A 315 -12.61 -18.51 1.32
C GLU A 315 -12.39 -17.06 0.86
N GLY A 316 -13.47 -16.46 0.33
CA GLY A 316 -13.63 -15.05 0.06
C GLY A 316 -12.55 -14.50 -0.88
N THR A 317 -12.11 -13.28 -0.63
CA THR A 317 -11.04 -12.69 -1.46
C THR A 317 -9.69 -13.34 -1.19
N GLY A 318 -9.54 -14.23 -0.20
CA GLY A 318 -8.35 -15.09 -0.10
C GLY A 318 -8.20 -16.00 -1.32
N SER A 319 -9.30 -16.64 -1.69
CA SER A 319 -9.39 -17.56 -2.84
C SER A 319 -9.83 -16.87 -4.14
N LEU A 320 -10.42 -15.68 -4.06
CA LEU A 320 -10.86 -14.90 -5.23
C LEU A 320 -10.01 -13.63 -5.38
N VAL A 321 -9.05 -13.64 -6.29
CA VAL A 321 -8.35 -12.41 -6.69
C VAL A 321 -9.14 -11.77 -7.84
N LEU A 322 -9.70 -10.59 -7.57
CA LEU A 322 -10.70 -9.97 -8.44
C LEU A 322 -10.08 -8.85 -9.29
N ASP A 323 -10.15 -8.98 -10.61
CA ASP A 323 -9.99 -7.87 -11.54
C ASP A 323 -11.38 -7.29 -11.80
N ARG A 324 -11.78 -6.38 -10.92
CA ARG A 324 -13.14 -5.81 -10.87
C ARG A 324 -13.42 -5.00 -12.12
N VAL A 325 -12.42 -4.22 -12.58
CA VAL A 325 -12.56 -3.34 -13.76
C VAL A 325 -12.82 -4.13 -15.04
N ASN A 326 -12.19 -5.30 -15.18
CA ASN A 326 -12.34 -6.14 -16.36
C ASN A 326 -13.36 -7.29 -16.19
N GLY A 327 -13.84 -7.53 -14.97
CA GLY A 327 -14.81 -8.57 -14.66
C GLY A 327 -14.22 -9.97 -14.76
N VAL A 328 -12.97 -10.14 -14.30
CA VAL A 328 -12.25 -11.43 -14.28
C VAL A 328 -11.96 -11.83 -12.83
N ALA A 329 -12.23 -13.08 -12.48
CA ALA A 329 -11.83 -13.65 -11.19
C ALA A 329 -10.73 -14.69 -11.41
N TYR A 330 -9.61 -14.56 -10.70
CA TYR A 330 -8.50 -15.50 -10.71
C TYR A 330 -8.57 -16.39 -9.47
N VAL A 331 -8.45 -17.70 -9.67
CA VAL A 331 -8.65 -18.71 -8.62
C VAL A 331 -7.63 -19.84 -8.74
N ALA A 332 -6.68 -19.88 -7.80
CA ALA A 332 -5.86 -21.04 -7.53
C ALA A 332 -6.71 -22.09 -6.80
N LEU A 333 -6.87 -23.28 -7.38
CA LEU A 333 -7.68 -24.36 -6.81
C LEU A 333 -6.96 -24.98 -5.61
N SER A 334 -7.68 -25.19 -4.52
CA SER A 334 -7.17 -25.75 -3.27
C SER A 334 -8.31 -26.32 -2.43
N GLU A 335 -8.01 -26.85 -1.23
CA GLU A 335 -9.03 -27.26 -0.26
C GLU A 335 -9.90 -26.08 0.25
N ARG A 336 -9.54 -24.84 -0.11
CA ARG A 336 -10.20 -23.59 0.27
C ARG A 336 -10.81 -22.86 -0.93
N ALA A 337 -10.80 -23.46 -2.12
CA ALA A 337 -11.28 -22.87 -3.36
C ALA A 337 -11.85 -23.92 -4.33
N ASP A 338 -13.19 -24.05 -4.36
CA ASP A 338 -13.91 -24.90 -5.30
C ASP A 338 -14.23 -24.17 -6.62
N ALA A 339 -13.86 -24.78 -7.74
CA ALA A 339 -14.06 -24.21 -9.08
C ALA A 339 -15.54 -23.95 -9.41
N SER A 340 -16.43 -24.89 -9.07
CA SER A 340 -17.86 -24.78 -9.40
C SER A 340 -18.52 -23.64 -8.61
N LEU A 341 -18.10 -23.46 -7.36
CA LEU A 341 -18.60 -22.38 -6.51
C LEU A 341 -18.06 -21.02 -6.94
N ALA A 342 -16.82 -20.94 -7.44
CA ALA A 342 -16.28 -19.73 -8.06
C ALA A 342 -17.03 -19.34 -9.36
N GLU A 343 -17.39 -20.31 -10.20
CA GLU A 343 -18.24 -20.08 -11.38
C GLU A 343 -19.65 -19.60 -10.99
N GLU A 344 -20.26 -20.23 -9.97
CA GLU A 344 -21.56 -19.83 -9.44
C GLU A 344 -21.51 -18.39 -8.87
N TRP A 345 -20.45 -18.06 -8.14
CA TRP A 345 -20.19 -16.72 -7.63
C TRP A 345 -20.10 -15.69 -8.78
N ALA A 346 -19.33 -16.00 -9.82
CA ALA A 346 -19.15 -15.12 -10.96
C ALA A 346 -20.47 -14.85 -11.70
N GLN A 347 -21.30 -15.88 -11.89
CA GLN A 347 -22.63 -15.73 -12.48
C GLN A 347 -23.55 -14.83 -11.65
N ARG A 348 -23.55 -14.97 -10.32
CA ARG A 348 -24.42 -14.18 -9.42
C ARG A 348 -24.06 -12.69 -9.39
N LEU A 349 -22.77 -12.36 -9.56
CA LEU A 349 -22.29 -10.98 -9.58
C LEU A 349 -22.11 -10.39 -10.99
N GLY A 350 -22.15 -11.20 -12.04
CA GLY A 350 -22.00 -10.73 -13.41
C GLY A 350 -20.55 -10.60 -13.88
N TYR A 351 -19.62 -11.34 -13.26
CA TYR A 351 -18.26 -11.50 -13.76
C TYR A 351 -18.26 -12.31 -15.05
N ARG A 352 -17.39 -11.94 -16.00
CA ARG A 352 -17.38 -12.47 -17.37
C ARG A 352 -16.51 -13.70 -17.52
N GLU A 353 -15.48 -13.83 -16.69
CA GLU A 353 -14.48 -14.88 -16.80
C GLU A 353 -14.02 -15.30 -15.40
N VAL A 354 -13.85 -16.61 -15.22
CA VAL A 354 -13.16 -17.21 -14.09
C VAL A 354 -11.95 -17.95 -14.64
N VAL A 355 -10.75 -17.55 -14.24
CA VAL A 355 -9.49 -18.17 -14.64
C VAL A 355 -9.02 -19.04 -13.49
N THR A 356 -9.24 -20.36 -13.62
CA THR A 356 -8.77 -21.35 -12.65
C THR A 356 -7.42 -21.93 -13.04
N PHE A 357 -6.61 -22.27 -12.04
CA PHE A 357 -5.31 -22.93 -12.21
C PHE A 357 -4.89 -23.65 -10.93
N VAL A 358 -3.91 -24.55 -11.03
CA VAL A 358 -3.25 -25.17 -9.87
C VAL A 358 -1.92 -24.46 -9.60
N SER A 359 -1.69 -24.09 -8.34
CA SER A 359 -0.46 -23.45 -7.88
C SER A 359 0.14 -24.25 -6.73
N THR A 360 1.46 -24.45 -6.73
CA THR A 360 2.19 -25.21 -5.71
C THR A 360 3.14 -24.32 -4.90
N ASP A 361 3.45 -24.70 -3.67
CA ASP A 361 4.37 -23.97 -2.79
C ASP A 361 5.86 -24.30 -3.04
N GLY A 362 6.14 -25.31 -3.88
CA GLY A 362 7.49 -25.79 -4.20
C GLY A 362 7.98 -26.94 -3.31
N ALA A 363 7.26 -27.26 -2.23
CA ALA A 363 7.46 -28.44 -1.40
C ALA A 363 6.48 -29.59 -1.74
N GLY A 364 5.67 -29.41 -2.78
CA GLY A 364 4.65 -30.36 -3.23
C GLY A 364 3.26 -30.11 -2.62
N GLY A 365 3.09 -29.06 -1.80
CA GLY A 365 1.80 -28.61 -1.30
C GLY A 365 1.12 -27.64 -2.27
N ALA A 366 -0.21 -27.58 -2.23
CA ALA A 366 -0.96 -26.56 -2.96
C ALA A 366 -0.84 -25.21 -2.24
N VAL A 367 -0.76 -24.12 -3.00
CA VAL A 367 -0.93 -22.78 -2.42
C VAL A 367 -2.39 -22.64 -1.98
N TYR A 368 -2.61 -22.50 -0.67
CA TYR A 368 -3.93 -22.59 -0.07
C TYR A 368 -4.88 -21.46 -0.48
N HIS A 369 -4.37 -20.24 -0.66
CA HIS A 369 -5.12 -19.06 -1.11
C HIS A 369 -4.45 -18.41 -2.32
N THR A 370 -5.27 -18.02 -3.30
CA THR A 370 -4.80 -17.36 -4.53
C THR A 370 -4.03 -16.07 -4.22
N ASN A 371 -4.44 -15.37 -3.18
CA ASN A 371 -3.85 -14.11 -2.76
C ASN A 371 -2.44 -14.20 -2.15
N VAL A 372 -1.92 -15.40 -1.95
CA VAL A 372 -0.53 -15.61 -1.53
C VAL A 372 0.39 -15.55 -2.75
N MET A 373 -0.10 -16.00 -3.91
CA MET A 373 0.68 -16.08 -5.13
C MET A 373 0.41 -14.92 -6.10
N MET A 374 -0.68 -14.19 -5.96
CA MET A 374 -0.96 -13.04 -6.83
C MET A 374 -1.85 -11.94 -6.21
N ALA A 375 -1.74 -10.75 -6.81
CA ALA A 375 -2.60 -9.60 -6.58
C ALA A 375 -2.87 -8.87 -7.90
N VAL A 376 -4.05 -8.24 -8.02
CA VAL A 376 -4.42 -7.44 -9.18
C VAL A 376 -4.84 -6.04 -8.72
N GLY A 377 -4.12 -5.03 -9.21
CA GLY A 377 -4.46 -3.63 -9.11
C GLY A 377 -5.13 -3.14 -10.40
N THR A 378 -5.28 -1.83 -10.54
CA THR A 378 -5.99 -1.24 -11.66
C THR A 378 -5.24 -1.50 -12.95
N ASP A 379 -3.94 -1.16 -12.99
CA ASP A 379 -3.10 -1.25 -14.18
C ASP A 379 -1.92 -2.24 -14.05
N VAL A 380 -1.71 -2.80 -12.85
CA VAL A 380 -0.56 -3.67 -12.52
C VAL A 380 -1.03 -4.94 -11.80
N ALA A 381 -0.42 -6.07 -12.12
CA ALA A 381 -0.65 -7.34 -11.44
C ALA A 381 0.66 -7.93 -10.94
N VAL A 382 0.68 -8.41 -9.70
CA VAL A 382 1.77 -9.19 -9.12
C VAL A 382 1.38 -10.66 -9.21
N VAL A 383 2.25 -11.53 -9.72
CA VAL A 383 1.91 -12.94 -9.90
C VAL A 383 3.17 -13.80 -9.84
N CYS A 384 3.09 -14.94 -9.15
CA CYS A 384 4.13 -15.97 -9.17
C CYS A 384 3.84 -16.98 -10.28
N LEU A 385 4.23 -16.70 -11.53
CA LEU A 385 3.92 -17.61 -12.65
C LEU A 385 4.61 -18.96 -12.49
N GLU A 386 5.81 -18.99 -11.91
CA GLU A 386 6.54 -20.23 -11.65
C GLU A 386 5.87 -21.15 -10.62
N SER A 387 4.90 -20.65 -9.84
CA SER A 387 4.08 -21.49 -8.95
C SER A 387 3.06 -22.35 -9.68
N VAL A 388 2.75 -22.02 -10.95
CA VAL A 388 1.84 -22.78 -11.81
C VAL A 388 2.66 -23.73 -12.67
N ASP A 389 2.71 -25.00 -12.27
CA ASP A 389 3.59 -26.00 -12.87
C ASP A 389 3.15 -26.41 -14.28
N ASP A 390 1.83 -26.54 -14.51
CA ASP A 390 1.28 -26.83 -15.84
C ASP A 390 1.50 -25.66 -16.79
N GLU A 391 2.24 -25.91 -17.88
CA GLU A 391 2.62 -24.87 -18.84
C GLU A 391 1.42 -24.25 -19.56
N ARG A 392 0.34 -25.00 -19.80
CA ARG A 392 -0.86 -24.50 -20.47
C ARG A 392 -1.66 -23.60 -19.53
N GLU A 393 -1.80 -23.99 -18.27
CA GLU A 393 -2.44 -23.15 -17.24
C GLU A 393 -1.65 -21.86 -17.01
N ARG A 394 -0.31 -21.96 -16.90
CA ARG A 394 0.57 -20.81 -16.74
C ARG A 394 0.48 -19.86 -17.93
N ALA A 395 0.49 -20.38 -19.16
CA ALA A 395 0.34 -19.57 -20.37
C ALA A 395 -1.04 -18.89 -20.43
N ARG A 396 -2.12 -19.59 -20.05
CA ARG A 396 -3.47 -19.04 -19.98
C ARG A 396 -3.58 -17.91 -18.94
N LEU A 397 -3.05 -18.14 -17.73
CA LEU A 397 -3.02 -17.14 -16.66
C LEU A 397 -2.26 -15.89 -17.09
N ARG A 398 -1.05 -16.07 -17.63
CA ARG A 398 -0.22 -14.99 -18.15
C ARG A 398 -0.96 -14.20 -19.23
N ALA A 399 -1.49 -14.89 -20.25
CA ALA A 399 -2.22 -14.26 -21.33
C ALA A 399 -3.44 -13.48 -20.82
N ALA A 400 -4.15 -14.00 -19.82
CA ALA A 400 -5.31 -13.32 -19.24
C ALA A 400 -4.94 -11.99 -18.55
N LEU A 401 -3.83 -11.98 -17.80
CA LEU A 401 -3.29 -10.79 -17.14
C LEU A 401 -2.73 -9.77 -18.15
N GLU A 402 -1.95 -10.22 -19.13
CA GLU A 402 -1.32 -9.35 -20.16
C GLU A 402 -2.33 -8.62 -21.05
N ARG A 403 -3.61 -9.03 -21.07
CA ARG A 403 -4.67 -8.27 -21.77
C ARG A 403 -4.86 -6.87 -21.21
N HIS A 404 -4.58 -6.69 -19.92
CA HIS A 404 -5.03 -5.54 -19.15
C HIS A 404 -3.97 -4.96 -18.21
N HIS A 405 -2.98 -5.74 -17.80
CA HIS A 405 -2.07 -5.36 -16.72
C HIS A 405 -0.61 -5.44 -17.12
N ALA A 406 0.18 -4.52 -16.58
CA ALA A 406 1.62 -4.72 -16.50
C ALA A 406 1.92 -5.80 -15.46
N ILE A 407 2.69 -6.81 -15.84
CA ILE A 407 3.00 -7.95 -14.96
C ILE A 407 4.29 -7.69 -14.17
N VAL A 408 4.18 -7.76 -12.85
CA VAL A 408 5.28 -7.93 -11.90
C VAL A 408 5.36 -9.43 -11.59
N ASP A 409 6.16 -10.16 -12.37
CA ASP A 409 6.39 -11.58 -12.13
C ASP A 409 7.34 -11.75 -10.94
N ILE A 410 6.94 -12.58 -9.97
CA ILE A 410 7.69 -12.86 -8.74
C ILE A 410 8.13 -14.33 -8.70
N SER A 411 9.26 -14.60 -8.05
CA SER A 411 9.68 -15.99 -7.82
C SER A 411 8.95 -16.62 -6.63
N ARG A 412 9.06 -17.93 -6.44
CA ARG A 412 8.59 -18.70 -5.28
C ARG A 412 9.27 -18.21 -4.00
N ALA A 413 10.53 -17.80 -4.07
CA ALA A 413 11.21 -17.19 -2.93
C ALA A 413 10.56 -15.85 -2.54
N GLN A 414 10.16 -15.05 -3.53
CA GLN A 414 9.43 -13.80 -3.28
C GLN A 414 8.00 -14.05 -2.82
N MET A 415 7.33 -15.07 -3.36
CA MET A 415 6.02 -15.54 -2.88
C MET A 415 6.09 -15.99 -1.42
N ALA A 416 7.14 -16.73 -1.03
CA ALA A 416 7.42 -17.11 0.35
C ALA A 416 7.70 -15.89 1.25
N GLY A 417 8.28 -14.82 0.70
CA GLY A 417 8.41 -13.51 1.34
C GLY A 417 7.16 -12.61 1.22
N MET A 418 5.98 -13.20 0.98
CA MET A 418 4.68 -12.54 0.93
C MET A 418 4.49 -11.50 -0.19
N CYS A 419 5.31 -11.50 -1.24
CA CYS A 419 5.18 -10.54 -2.35
C CYS A 419 3.85 -10.65 -3.12
N GLY A 420 3.19 -11.81 -3.14
CA GLY A 420 1.85 -11.92 -3.75
C GLY A 420 0.73 -11.32 -2.89
N ASN A 421 0.96 -11.16 -1.58
CA ASN A 421 -0.05 -10.74 -0.60
C ASN A 421 -0.12 -9.21 -0.43
N VAL A 422 -0.14 -8.51 -1.57
CA VAL A 422 -0.27 -7.05 -1.64
C VAL A 422 -1.68 -6.65 -2.09
N LEU A 423 -2.12 -5.44 -1.75
CA LEU A 423 -3.46 -4.96 -2.10
C LEU A 423 -3.41 -3.53 -2.64
N GLU A 424 -4.07 -3.28 -3.76
CA GLU A 424 -4.33 -1.90 -4.19
C GLU A 424 -5.48 -1.32 -3.37
N LEU A 425 -5.27 -0.16 -2.77
CA LEU A 425 -6.26 0.65 -2.06
C LEU A 425 -6.32 2.03 -2.71
N GLU A 426 -7.36 2.80 -2.40
CA GLU A 426 -7.37 4.24 -2.67
C GLU A 426 -6.86 4.99 -1.43
N ASP A 427 -5.95 5.95 -1.62
CA ASP A 427 -5.50 6.86 -0.55
C ASP A 427 -6.58 7.91 -0.20
N GLY A 428 -6.35 8.72 0.84
CA GLY A 428 -7.29 9.77 1.26
C GLY A 428 -7.61 10.85 0.21
N ARG A 429 -6.93 10.81 -0.95
CA ARG A 429 -7.14 11.68 -2.12
C ARG A 429 -7.76 10.91 -3.29
N GLY A 430 -8.10 9.63 -3.14
CA GLY A 430 -8.65 8.79 -4.19
C GLY A 430 -7.62 8.33 -5.24
N LEU A 431 -6.32 8.35 -4.91
CA LEU A 431 -5.27 7.83 -5.78
C LEU A 431 -4.94 6.37 -5.42
N PRO A 432 -4.65 5.50 -6.41
CA PRO A 432 -4.29 4.12 -6.14
C PRO A 432 -2.95 4.06 -5.40
N VAL A 433 -2.88 3.23 -4.36
CA VAL A 433 -1.67 2.91 -3.60
C VAL A 433 -1.60 1.42 -3.35
N LEU A 434 -0.40 0.85 -3.23
CA LEU A 434 -0.24 -0.57 -2.85
C LEU A 434 0.12 -0.68 -1.37
N ALA A 435 -0.67 -1.45 -0.63
CA ALA A 435 -0.40 -1.83 0.75
C ALA A 435 0.27 -3.21 0.80
N MET A 436 1.37 -3.33 1.55
CA MET A 436 2.16 -4.57 1.67
C MET A 436 2.90 -4.65 3.01
N SER A 437 3.45 -5.80 3.38
CA SER A 437 4.35 -5.87 4.53
C SER A 437 5.71 -5.30 4.20
N SER A 438 6.47 -4.87 5.22
CA SER A 438 7.88 -4.49 5.05
C SER A 438 8.71 -5.66 4.53
N GLN A 439 8.35 -6.90 4.86
CA GLN A 439 9.00 -8.10 4.32
C GLN A 439 8.80 -8.19 2.81
N ALA A 440 7.55 -8.10 2.33
CA ALA A 440 7.25 -8.09 0.91
C ALA A 440 7.96 -6.93 0.19
N HIS A 441 7.87 -5.72 0.73
CA HIS A 441 8.54 -4.53 0.18
C HIS A 441 10.05 -4.74 -0.05
N ASN A 442 10.73 -5.32 0.94
CA ASN A 442 12.17 -5.55 0.90
C ASN A 442 12.55 -6.75 0.01
N THR A 443 11.65 -7.71 -0.14
CA THR A 443 11.82 -8.90 -0.97
C THR A 443 11.64 -8.61 -2.46
N PHE A 444 10.81 -7.63 -2.82
CA PHE A 444 10.76 -7.12 -4.19
C PHE A 444 12.12 -6.58 -4.63
N THR A 445 12.45 -6.78 -5.90
CA THR A 445 13.59 -6.11 -6.51
C THR A 445 13.28 -4.63 -6.72
N GLU A 446 14.32 -3.81 -6.88
CA GLU A 446 14.14 -2.40 -7.17
C GLU A 446 13.39 -2.16 -8.49
N ASP A 447 13.64 -2.98 -9.51
CA ASP A 447 12.93 -2.89 -10.80
C ASP A 447 11.45 -3.24 -10.68
N GLN A 448 11.09 -4.22 -9.85
CA GLN A 448 9.70 -4.56 -9.54
C GLN A 448 9.00 -3.43 -8.79
N ARG A 449 9.65 -2.82 -7.78
CA ARG A 449 9.11 -1.64 -7.07
C ARG A 449 8.93 -0.44 -8.00
N ARG A 450 9.90 -0.18 -8.89
CA ARG A 450 9.78 0.87 -9.91
C ARG A 450 8.64 0.61 -10.86
N LEU A 451 8.46 -0.63 -11.32
CA LEU A 451 7.31 -1.01 -12.14
C LEU A 451 6.00 -0.73 -11.42
N MET A 452 5.84 -1.16 -10.16
CA MET A 452 4.65 -0.86 -9.38
C MET A 452 4.39 0.65 -9.24
N ARG A 453 5.43 1.45 -8.91
CA ARG A 453 5.34 2.92 -8.78
C ARG A 453 4.99 3.65 -10.09
N ARG A 454 5.05 2.97 -11.25
CA ARG A 454 4.52 3.53 -12.49
C ARG A 454 3.00 3.44 -12.61
N HIS A 455 2.34 2.72 -11.72
CA HIS A 455 0.89 2.51 -11.75
C HIS A 455 0.19 3.01 -10.50
N VAL A 456 0.92 3.16 -9.38
CA VAL A 456 0.36 3.62 -8.11
C VAL A 456 1.12 4.83 -7.53
N ALA A 457 0.41 5.64 -6.74
CA ALA A 457 0.90 6.87 -6.14
C ALA A 457 1.94 6.66 -5.02
N ALA A 458 1.88 5.51 -4.34
CA ALA A 458 2.79 5.14 -3.26
C ALA A 458 2.76 3.63 -2.99
N LEU A 459 3.83 3.12 -2.38
CA LEU A 459 3.88 1.80 -1.77
C LEU A 459 3.87 2.01 -0.25
N HIS A 460 2.76 1.69 0.42
CA HIS A 460 2.65 1.75 1.87
C HIS A 460 3.00 0.40 2.46
N HIS A 461 3.85 0.40 3.49
CA HIS A 461 4.27 -0.84 4.13
C HIS A 461 4.50 -0.71 5.63
N ALA A 462 4.27 -1.81 6.34
CA ALA A 462 4.48 -1.90 7.78
C ALA A 462 5.11 -3.26 8.17
N PRO A 463 5.95 -3.30 9.22
CA PRO A 463 6.48 -4.55 9.75
C PRO A 463 5.37 -5.33 10.47
N ILE A 464 5.11 -6.55 10.01
CA ILE A 464 4.12 -7.49 10.54
C ILE A 464 4.68 -8.92 10.62
N ASP A 465 5.98 -9.03 10.87
CA ASP A 465 6.75 -10.27 10.74
C ASP A 465 6.25 -11.40 11.67
N THR A 466 5.79 -11.07 12.89
CA THR A 466 5.24 -12.06 13.82
C THR A 466 3.88 -12.56 13.34
N LEU A 467 3.03 -11.65 12.86
CA LEU A 467 1.72 -11.98 12.30
C LEU A 467 1.87 -12.89 11.07
N GLU A 468 2.75 -12.55 10.13
CA GLU A 468 3.03 -13.36 8.94
C GLU A 468 3.53 -14.75 9.31
N ARG A 469 4.52 -14.82 10.20
CA ARG A 469 5.16 -16.07 10.58
C ARG A 469 4.21 -17.04 11.28
N ILE A 470 3.32 -16.54 12.14
CA ILE A 470 2.46 -17.40 12.96
C ILE A 470 1.11 -17.66 12.28
N GLY A 471 0.54 -16.64 11.64
CA GLY A 471 -0.77 -16.73 10.99
C GLY A 471 -0.73 -17.13 9.52
N GLY A 472 0.44 -17.11 8.87
CA GLY A 472 0.60 -17.50 7.46
C GLY A 472 -0.13 -16.58 6.47
N GLY A 473 -0.58 -15.40 6.90
CA GLY A 473 -1.20 -14.35 6.09
C GLY A 473 -0.50 -13.01 6.28
N SER A 474 -0.61 -12.10 5.32
CA SER A 474 0.06 -10.80 5.35
C SER A 474 -0.94 -9.65 5.19
N VAL A 475 -0.48 -8.46 4.81
CA VAL A 475 -1.26 -7.21 4.82
C VAL A 475 -2.59 -7.36 4.08
N ARG A 476 -2.62 -7.93 2.86
CA ARG A 476 -3.87 -8.11 2.12
C ARG A 476 -4.89 -8.95 2.90
N CYS A 477 -4.45 -10.00 3.59
CA CYS A 477 -5.36 -10.84 4.38
C CYS A 477 -6.00 -10.06 5.54
N THR A 478 -5.31 -9.07 6.10
CA THR A 478 -5.83 -8.28 7.23
C THR A 478 -6.91 -7.28 6.84
N LEU A 479 -7.21 -7.12 5.54
CA LEU A 479 -8.04 -6.06 4.98
C LEU A 479 -9.28 -6.64 4.29
N GLY A 480 -10.44 -6.42 4.88
CA GLY A 480 -11.73 -6.68 4.23
C GLY A 480 -12.21 -5.43 3.49
N GLU A 481 -12.07 -5.36 2.17
CA GLU A 481 -12.46 -4.20 1.37
C GLU A 481 -13.97 -3.88 1.49
N ILE A 482 -14.30 -2.60 1.67
CA ILE A 482 -15.66 -2.08 1.70
C ILE A 482 -15.90 -1.19 0.48
N PHE A 483 -16.71 -1.69 -0.46
CA PHE A 483 -17.23 -0.96 -1.60
C PHE A 483 -18.65 -0.48 -1.28
N ARG A 484 -18.93 0.78 -1.61
CA ARG A 484 -20.24 1.42 -1.50
C ARG A 484 -20.63 1.98 -2.86
N ASP A 485 -21.93 2.20 -3.06
CA ASP A 485 -22.48 2.86 -4.25
C ASP A 485 -22.16 4.36 -4.29
#